data_AF-A0A3B8UE19-F1
#
_entry.id   AF-A0A3B8UE19-F1
#
_cell.length_a   1.000
_cell.length_b   1.000
_cell.length_c   1.000
_cell.angle_alpha   90.00
_cell.angle_beta   90.00
_cell.angle_gamma   90.00
#
_symmetry.space_group_name_H-M   'P 1'
#
loop_
_entity.id
_entity.type
_entity.pdbx_description
1 polymer ?
#
loop_
_entity_poly.entity_id
_entity_poly.type
_entity_poly.pdbx_seq_one_letter_code
_entity_poly.pdbx_strand_id
1 'polypeptide(L)' 'MSVWTEDRIARLKTLWPLGWSAQRIADALGEDVTRSAVLGKVHRMKLSAGRPSATRGHQPAAAPAVAR' A
#
# COMPACT_ATOMS: atom_id res chain seq x y z
N MET A 1 19.75 -2.16 5.34
CA MET A 1 19.04 -0.90 5.60
C MET A 1 17.58 -1.10 5.23
N SER A 2 16.65 -0.73 6.11
CA SER A 2 15.22 -0.91 5.85
C SER A 2 14.80 -0.07 4.63
N VAL A 3 14.17 -0.71 3.64
CA VAL A 3 13.64 -0.04 2.41
C VAL A 3 12.73 1.15 2.74
N TRP A 4 12.09 1.12 3.92
CA TRP A 4 11.28 2.21 4.47
C TRP A 4 12.08 3.08 5.43
N THR A 5 12.77 4.08 4.88
CA THR A 5 13.41 5.15 5.65
C THR A 5 12.39 6.19 6.11
N GLU A 6 12.73 6.99 7.11
CA GLU A 6 11.84 8.06 7.61
C GLU A 6 11.49 9.09 6.54
N ASP A 7 12.45 9.48 5.69
CA ASP A 7 12.21 10.38 4.54
C ASP A 7 11.17 9.81 3.58
N ARG A 8 11.29 8.52 3.21
CA ARG A 8 10.32 7.83 2.34
C ARG A 8 8.93 7.75 2.99
N ILE A 9 8.86 7.51 4.30
CA ILE A 9 7.60 7.48 5.05
C ILE A 9 6.98 8.89 5.11
N ALA A 10 7.77 9.94 5.33
CA ALA A 10 7.30 11.32 5.35
C ALA A 10 6.70 11.71 3.98
N ARG A 11 7.41 11.43 2.88
CA ARG A 11 6.89 11.63 1.52
C ARG A 11 5.59 10.87 1.27
N LEU A 12 5.51 9.60 1.68
CA LEU A 12 4.28 8.82 1.55
C LEU A 12 3.10 9.47 2.29
N LYS A 13 3.31 9.93 3.53
CA LYS A 13 2.29 10.62 4.33
C LYS A 13 1.85 11.95 3.72
N THR A 14 2.73 12.66 3.03
CA THR A 14 2.39 13.90 2.32
C THR A 14 1.68 13.64 1.00
N LEU A 15 2.15 12.70 0.18
CA LEU A 15 1.63 12.45 -1.17
C LEU A 15 0.29 11.68 -1.16
N TRP A 16 0.12 10.75 -0.23
CA TRP A 16 -1.09 9.92 -0.16
C TRP A 16 -2.41 10.72 -0.01
N PRO A 17 -2.55 11.65 0.95
CA PRO A 17 -3.77 12.46 1.08
C PRO A 17 -3.98 13.44 -0.08
N LEU A 18 -2.92 13.80 -0.82
CA LEU A 18 -3.03 14.61 -2.05
C LEU A 18 -3.70 13.84 -3.22
N GLY A 19 -4.16 12.61 -3.00
CA GLY A 19 -4.86 11.81 -4.00
C GLY A 19 -3.93 11.05 -4.95
N TRP A 20 -2.62 11.11 -4.73
CA TRP A 20 -1.64 10.39 -5.55
C TRP A 20 -1.91 8.88 -5.54
N SER A 21 -1.66 8.22 -6.68
CA SER A 21 -1.80 6.77 -6.78
C SER A 21 -0.55 6.08 -6.22
N ALA A 22 -0.70 4.86 -5.72
CA ALA A 22 0.40 4.09 -5.16
C ALA A 22 1.57 3.88 -6.14
N GLN A 23 1.28 3.77 -7.45
CA GLN A 23 2.32 3.66 -8.48
C GLN A 23 3.11 4.96 -8.61
N ARG A 24 2.43 6.11 -8.73
CA ARG A 24 3.10 7.43 -8.78
C ARG A 24 3.91 7.72 -7.53
N ILE A 25 3.45 7.23 -6.37
CA ILE A 25 4.21 7.37 -5.12
C ILE A 25 5.43 6.45 -5.13
N ALA A 26 5.31 5.20 -5.59
CA ALA A 26 6.44 4.31 -5.79
C ALA A 26 7.52 4.94 -6.69
N ASP A 27 7.10 5.48 -7.85
CA ASP A 27 8.00 6.18 -8.79
C ASP A 27 8.72 7.37 -8.13
N ALA A 28 8.06 8.08 -7.21
CA ALA A 28 8.64 9.21 -6.47
C ALA A 28 9.53 8.81 -5.27
N LEU A 29 9.40 7.58 -4.77
CA LEU A 29 10.16 7.05 -3.63
C LEU A 29 11.42 6.27 -4.07
N GLY A 30 11.42 5.72 -5.29
CA GLY A 30 12.56 5.05 -5.94
C GLY A 30 12.34 3.55 -6.20
N GLU A 31 13.28 2.94 -6.92
CA GLU A 31 13.17 1.57 -7.49
C GLU A 31 12.96 0.45 -6.45
N ASP A 32 13.41 0.64 -5.20
CA ASP A 32 13.21 -0.35 -4.13
C ASP A 32 11.75 -0.45 -3.63
N VAL A 33 10.90 0.52 -4.01
CA VAL A 33 9.53 0.62 -3.50
C VAL A 33 8.55 0.41 -4.65
N THR A 34 7.90 -0.76 -4.68
CA THR A 34 6.87 -1.07 -5.68
C THR A 34 5.49 -0.57 -5.27
N ARG A 35 4.56 -0.46 -6.24
CA ARG A 35 3.14 -0.13 -6.00
C ARG A 35 2.53 -0.98 -4.87
N SER A 36 2.80 -2.28 -4.87
CA SER A 36 2.29 -3.23 -3.86
C SER A 36 2.93 -2.97 -2.49
N ALA A 37 4.22 -2.64 -2.44
CA ALA A 37 4.88 -2.26 -1.20
C ALA A 37 4.28 -0.98 -0.59
N VAL A 38 3.97 0.03 -1.42
CA VAL A 38 3.28 1.26 -0.98
C VAL A 38 1.91 0.95 -0.39
N LEU A 39 1.08 0.17 -1.11
CA LEU A 39 -0.25 -0.22 -0.61
C LEU A 39 -0.16 -0.99 0.72
N GLY A 40 0.77 -1.94 0.82
CA GLY A 40 1.01 -2.68 2.06
C GLY A 40 1.47 -1.80 3.21
N LYS A 41 2.30 -0.78 2.94
CA LYS A 41 2.75 0.18 3.97
C LYS A 41 1.63 1.13 4.39
N VAL A 42 0.86 1.67 3.45
CA VAL A 42 -0.34 2.48 3.72
C VAL A 42 -1.32 1.73 4.61
N HIS A 43 -1.58 0.46 4.29
CA HIS A 43 -2.47 -0.39 5.06
C HIS A 43 -1.95 -0.63 6.48
N ARG A 44 -0.66 -0.98 6.63
CA ARG A 44 -0.02 -1.13 7.95
C ARG A 44 -0.03 0.16 8.79
N MET A 45 0.01 1.32 8.15
CA MET A 45 -0.05 2.63 8.81
C MET A 45 -1.48 3.19 8.94
N LYS A 46 -2.51 2.45 8.53
CA LYS A 46 -3.92 2.86 8.55
C LYS A 46 -4.18 4.21 7.86
N LEU A 47 -3.35 4.60 6.89
CA LEU A 47 -3.47 5.87 6.14
C LEU A 47 -4.63 5.86 5.12
N SER A 48 -5.28 4.72 4.92
CA SER A 48 -6.40 4.53 4.00
C SER A 48 -7.76 5.03 4.53
N ALA A 49 -7.86 5.46 5.79
CA ALA A 49 -9.12 5.86 6.42
C ALA A 49 -9.79 7.11 5.79
N GLY A 50 -9.06 7.89 4.98
CA GLY A 50 -9.54 9.15 4.40
C GLY A 50 -9.90 9.11 2.91
N ARG A 51 -9.65 8.01 2.18
CA ARG A 51 -10.04 7.88 0.77
C ARG A 51 -11.23 6.91 0.69
N PRO A 52 -12.37 7.28 0.09
CA PRO A 52 -13.45 6.32 -0.16
C PRO A 52 -12.86 5.18 -0.98
N SER A 53 -12.84 4.00 -0.38
CA SER A 53 -12.30 2.79 -0.99
C SER A 53 -13.07 2.52 -2.27
N ALA A 54 -12.46 2.80 -3.43
CA ALA A 54 -12.95 2.24 -4.67
C ALA A 54 -12.79 0.73 -4.54
N THR A 55 -13.92 0.06 -4.32
CA THR A 55 -14.17 -1.38 -4.38
C THR A 55 -13.62 -2.27 -3.26
N ARG A 56 -14.55 -2.60 -2.34
CA ARG A 56 -14.92 -3.96 -1.86
C ARG A 56 -14.06 -5.13 -2.35
N GLY A 57 -13.69 -6.00 -1.41
CA GLY A 57 -13.69 -7.45 -1.62
C GLY A 57 -12.35 -8.11 -1.96
N HIS A 58 -11.48 -8.35 -0.97
CA HIS A 58 -10.60 -9.52 -0.98
C HIS A 58 -10.28 -10.02 0.44
N GLN A 59 -11.32 -10.47 1.13
CA GLN A 59 -11.32 -11.78 1.77
C GLN A 59 -12.65 -12.43 1.36
N PRO A 60 -12.80 -13.76 1.23
CA PRO A 60 -11.87 -14.85 1.61
C PRO A 60 -11.71 -15.95 0.53
N ALA A 61 -10.71 -16.83 0.66
CA ALA A 61 -10.76 -18.21 0.14
C ALA A 61 -9.73 -19.03 0.94
N ALA A 62 -10.10 -19.62 2.09
CA ALA A 62 -10.66 -20.97 2.12
C ALA A 62 -9.90 -21.90 1.15
N ALA A 63 -8.87 -22.56 1.67
CA ALA A 63 -8.24 -23.69 0.99
C ALA A 63 -9.32 -24.72 0.63
N PRO A 64 -9.34 -25.27 -0.59
CA PRO A 64 -10.18 -26.43 -0.85
C PRO A 64 -9.57 -27.59 -0.07
N ALA A 65 -10.32 -28.12 0.89
CA ALA A 65 -10.10 -29.46 1.40
C ALA A 65 -10.21 -30.42 0.21
N VAL A 66 -9.07 -30.86 -0.33
CA VAL A 66 -9.04 -31.97 -1.25
C VAL A 66 -9.08 -33.24 -0.39
N ALA A 67 -10.27 -33.80 -0.29
CA ALA A 67 -10.43 -35.20 0.07
C ALA A 67 -9.97 -36.04 -1.13
N ARG A 68 -8.94 -36.86 -0.95
CA ARG A 68 -8.79 -38.21 -1.54
C ARG A 68 -8.00 -39.08 -0.58
#